data_AF-A0A8E0RLH8-F1
#
_entry.id   AF-A0A8E0RLH8-F1
#
_cell.length_a   1.000
_cell.length_b   1.000
_cell.length_c   1.000
_cell.angle_alpha   90.00
_cell.angle_beta   90.00
_cell.angle_gamma   90.00
#
_symmetry.space_group_name_H-M   'P 1'
#
loop_
_entity.id
_entity.type
_entity.pdbx_description
1 polymer ?
#
loop_
_entity_poly.entity_id
_entity_poly.type
_entity_poly.pdbx_seq_one_letter_code
_entity_poly.pdbx_strand_id
1 'polypeptide(L)' 'MNSDVQFVVTRSAWNDEFDAALTDNANLIFVQPDWILACDKQARRVPFQKYLVVG' A
#
# COMPACT_ATOMS: atom_id res chain seq x y z
N MET A 1 5.31 -12.03 9.26
CA MET A 1 4.95 -10.63 8.94
C MET A 1 4.51 -9.93 10.22
N ASN A 2 4.76 -8.62 10.35
CA ASN A 2 4.33 -7.86 11.52
C ASN A 2 2.86 -7.45 11.35
N SER A 3 2.01 -7.84 12.31
CA SER A 3 0.56 -7.59 12.33
C SER A 3 0.19 -6.11 12.45
N ASP A 4 1.12 -5.25 12.86
CA ASP A 4 0.89 -3.81 12.99
C ASP A 4 0.98 -3.06 11.64
N VAL A 5 1.44 -3.74 10.59
CA VAL A 5 1.54 -3.15 9.25
C VAL A 5 0.16 -3.07 8.62
N GLN A 6 -0.22 -1.85 8.22
CA GLN A 6 -1.46 -1.57 7.49
C GLN A 6 -1.21 -1.18 6.02
N PHE A 7 -0.06 -0.60 5.71
CA PHE A 7 0.27 -0.11 4.36
C PHE A 7 1.57 -0.71 3.86
N VAL A 8 1.52 -1.30 2.67
CA VAL A 8 2.68 -1.80 1.93
C VAL A 8 2.89 -0.88 0.73
N VAL A 9 4.07 -0.25 0.64
CA VAL A 9 4.38 0.71 -0.42
C VAL A 9 5.26 0.03 -1.45
N THR A 10 4.80 -0.03 -2.70
CA THR A 10 5.49 -0.80 -3.75
C THR A 10 5.33 -0.18 -5.14
N ARG A 11 6.36 -0.33 -5.98
CA ARG A 11 6.33 0.01 -7.42
C ARG A 11 5.96 -1.17 -8.30
N SER A 12 5.89 -2.37 -7.73
CA SER A 12 5.54 -3.58 -8.45
C SER A 12 4.05 -3.59 -8.79
N ALA A 13 3.71 -4.22 -9.91
CA ALA A 13 2.34 -4.63 -10.19
C ALA A 13 1.91 -5.73 -9.20
N TRP A 14 0.62 -6.01 -9.16
CA TRP A 14 0.09 -7.11 -8.34
C TRP A 14 0.78 -8.43 -8.68
N ASN A 15 1.13 -9.21 -7.66
CA ASN A 15 1.83 -10.48 -7.80
C ASN A 15 1.41 -11.47 -6.71
N ASP A 16 1.79 -12.74 -6.89
CA ASP A 16 1.44 -13.83 -5.99
C ASP A 16 1.94 -13.63 -4.55
N GLU A 17 3.00 -12.83 -4.36
CA GLU A 17 3.50 -12.48 -3.02
C GLU A 17 2.51 -11.59 -2.25
N PHE A 18 1.73 -10.76 -2.94
CA PHE A 18 0.70 -9.92 -2.31
C PHE A 18 -0.49 -10.77 -1.87
N ASP A 19 -0.87 -11.77 -2.66
CA ASP A 19 -1.92 -12.72 -2.29
C ASP A 19 -1.51 -13.58 -1.08
N ALA A 20 -0.26 -14.05 -1.06
CA ALA A 20 0.29 -14.74 0.10
C ALA A 20 0.31 -13.83 1.34
N ALA A 21 0.72 -12.58 1.18
CA ALA A 21 0.71 -11.59 2.26
C ALA A 21 -0.70 -11.29 2.80
N LEU A 22 -1.71 -11.24 1.94
CA LEU A 22 -3.11 -11.06 2.34
C LEU A 22 -3.69 -12.30 3.06
N THR A 23 -3.17 -13.49 2.74
CA THR A 23 -3.53 -14.72 3.47
C THR A 23 -3.06 -14.64 4.92
N ASP A 24 -1.87 -14.07 5.16
CA ASP A 24 -1.32 -13.88 6.52
C ASP A 24 -1.90 -12.65 7.24
N ASN A 25 -2.21 -11.58 6.50
CA ASN A 25 -2.81 -10.36 7.04
C ASN A 25 -3.75 -9.69 6.01
N ALA A 26 -5.04 -10.00 6.12
CA ALA A 26 -6.08 -9.48 5.25
C ALA A 26 -6.32 -7.95 5.37
N ASN A 27 -5.72 -7.28 6.35
CA ASN A 27 -5.85 -5.85 6.55
C ASN A 27 -4.79 -5.03 5.79
N LEU A 28 -3.90 -5.67 5.04
CA LEU A 28 -2.88 -4.98 4.28
C LEU A 28 -3.47 -4.19 3.11
N ILE A 29 -2.99 -2.96 2.96
CA ILE A 29 -3.34 -2.07 1.86
C ILE A 29 -2.08 -1.80 1.05
N PHE A 30 -2.11 -2.17 -0.23
CA PHE A 30 -0.99 -1.97 -1.16
C PHE A 30 -1.14 -0.64 -1.90
N VAL A 31 -0.11 0.21 -1.83
CA VAL A 31 -0.13 1.56 -2.42
C VAL A 31 1.16 1.87 -3.18
N GLN A 32 1.06 2.72 -4.19
CA GLN A 32 2.20 3.23 -4.94
C GLN A 32 2.97 4.29 -4.12
N PRO A 33 4.30 4.46 -4.35
CA PRO A 33 5.11 5.45 -3.62
C PRO A 33 4.66 6.89 -3.84
N ASP A 34 3.96 7.16 -4.93
CA ASP A 34 3.38 8.47 -5.24
C ASP A 34 2.42 8.97 -4.15
N TRP A 35 1.85 8.06 -3.34
CA TRP A 35 1.06 8.45 -2.18
C TRP A 35 1.90 9.17 -1.12
N ILE A 36 3.09 8.66 -0.81
CA ILE A 36 3.99 9.29 0.17
C ILE A 36 4.44 10.65 -0.35
N LEU A 37 4.81 10.73 -1.63
CA LEU A 37 5.22 11.99 -2.26
C LEU A 37 4.09 13.03 -2.25
N ALA A 38 2.84 12.59 -2.42
CA ALA A 38 1.69 13.48 -2.34
C ALA A 38 1.36 13.92 -0.92
N CYS A 39 1.53 13.04 0.07
CA CYS A 39 1.43 13.40 1.48
C CYS A 39 2.45 14.46 1.87
N ASP A 40 3.71 14.29 1.45
CA ASP A 40 4.81 15.23 1.67
C ASP A 40 4.51 16.59 1.04
N LYS A 41 4.16 16.62 -0.26
CA LYS A 41 3.82 17.86 -0.97
C LYS A 41 2.67 18.65 -0.36
N GLN A 42 1.71 17.98 0.27
CA GLN A 42 0.55 18.64 0.90
C GLN A 42 0.73 18.85 2.42
N ALA A 43 1.86 18.41 2.99
CA ALA A 43 2.12 18.40 4.43
C ALA A 43 0.95 17.80 5.26
N ARG A 44 0.23 16.83 4.69
CA ARG A 44 -0.92 16.17 5.30
C ARG A 44 -1.16 14.80 4.72
N ARG A 45 -1.86 13.93 5.46
CA ARG A 45 -2.28 12.63 4.94
C ARG A 45 -3.36 12.82 3.87
N VAL A 46 -3.03 12.49 2.62
CA VAL A 46 -3.99 12.51 1.51
C VAL A 46 -4.69 11.15 1.38
N PRO A 47 -5.91 11.10 0.79
CA PRO A 47 -6.59 9.83 0.53
C PRO A 47 -5.74 8.88 -0.31
N PHE A 48 -5.59 7.64 0.14
CA PHE A 48 -4.72 6.65 -0.49
C PHE A 48 -5.38 5.92 -1.67
N GLN A 49 -6.72 5.97 -1.78
CA GLN A 49 -7.52 5.17 -2.72
C GLN A 49 -7.08 5.33 -4.18
N LYS A 50 -6.64 6.53 -4.56
CA LYS A 50 -6.16 6.82 -5.93
C LYS A 50 -4.74 6.29 -6.23
N TYR A 51 -4.06 5.78 -5.22
CA TYR A 51 -2.71 5.22 -5.31
C TYR A 51 -2.69 3.71 -5.03
N LEU A 52 -3.85 3.07 -4.96
CA LEU A 52 -3.92 1.63 -4.76
C LEU A 52 -3.19 0.91 -5.89
N VAL A 53 -2.44 -0.12 -5.52
CA VAL A 53 -1.94 -1.09 -6.50
C VAL A 53 -3.11 -2.00 -6.83
N VAL A 54 -3.63 -1.88 -8.05
CA VAL A 54 -4.71 -2.73 -8.57
C VAL A 54 -4.10 -3.87 -9.39
N GLY A 55 -4.62 -5.08 -9.19
CA GLY A 55 -4.37 -6.25 -10.02
C GLY A 55 -5.36 -6.36 -11.17
#